data_AF-A0A0R2UZ25-F1
#
_entry.id   AF-A0A0R2UZ25-F1
#
_cell.length_a   1.000
_cell.length_b   1.000
_cell.length_c   1.000
_cell.angle_alpha   90.00
_cell.angle_beta   90.00
_cell.angle_gamma   90.00
#
_symmetry.space_group_name_H-M   'P 1'
#
loop_
_entity.id
_entity.type
_entity.pdbx_description
1 polymer ?
#
loop_
_entity_poly.entity_id
_entity_poly.type
_entity_poly.pdbx_seq_one_letter_code
_entity_poly.pdbx_strand_id
1 'polypeptide(L)'
;MTGYGRSKFVLKGKQYTVEIKTLNSKGLDVNLRLHTMFREKEMDLRNLIAGQVVRGKVDCSINNEPGEELRNIELNPELVNAYMSQLKAMAAGLSISDERLFELTVQMPNLTSTAQEVFDPEYWPVVEAALKEALADLLKFRTQEGNNLETDIRLRNDNIRAALQEVEVMDPQRIERTKERLLSGLEQQLNSEQYDTNRFEQELIYYLEKMDITEEITRLRSHCDYLVECMEAAVTEKGKKLGFISQEIGREINTIGSKANLADMQRQVVIMKDELEKIKEQLNNVL
;
A
#
# COMPACT_ATOMS: atom_id res chain seq x y z
N MET A 1 -0.10 2.68 0.22
CA MET A 1 -1.21 3.41 0.83
C MET A 1 -2.44 3.27 -0.04
N THR A 2 -3.58 3.04 0.59
CA THR A 2 -4.87 3.02 -0.09
C THR A 2 -5.47 4.42 -0.20
N GLY A 3 -6.48 4.60 -1.03
CA GLY A 3 -7.13 5.90 -1.16
C GLY A 3 -8.45 5.75 -1.89
N TYR A 4 -9.40 6.60 -1.51
CA TYR A 4 -10.72 6.64 -2.12
C TYR A 4 -11.17 8.09 -2.23
N GLY A 5 -11.73 8.43 -3.39
CA GLY A 5 -12.36 9.72 -3.63
C GLY A 5 -13.58 9.53 -4.51
N ARG A 6 -14.62 10.32 -4.25
CA ARG A 6 -15.88 10.26 -5.00
C ARG A 6 -16.47 11.65 -5.17
N SER A 7 -16.87 11.96 -6.39
CA SER A 7 -17.66 13.17 -6.67
C SER A 7 -18.83 12.84 -7.59
N LYS A 8 -19.81 13.74 -7.61
CA LYS A 8 -21.00 13.63 -8.47
C LYS A 8 -21.18 14.92 -9.24
N PHE A 9 -21.60 14.81 -10.48
CA PHE A 9 -21.91 15.96 -11.33
C PHE A 9 -23.10 15.66 -12.24
N VAL A 10 -23.75 16.70 -12.76
CA VAL A 10 -24.94 16.57 -13.60
C VAL A 10 -24.68 17.23 -14.95
N LEU A 11 -24.96 16.52 -16.06
CA LEU A 11 -24.93 17.06 -17.42
C LEU A 11 -26.25 16.75 -18.12
N LYS A 12 -26.91 17.76 -18.71
CA LYS A 12 -28.21 17.63 -19.40
C LYS A 12 -29.28 16.86 -18.58
N GLY A 13 -29.29 17.05 -17.26
CA GLY A 13 -30.23 16.38 -16.35
C GLY A 13 -29.87 14.92 -15.99
N LYS A 14 -28.76 14.40 -16.49
CA LYS A 14 -28.20 13.08 -16.16
C LYS A 14 -27.13 13.19 -15.09
N GLN A 15 -27.18 12.31 -14.09
CA GLN A 15 -26.21 12.30 -13.00
C GLN A 15 -25.07 11.32 -13.29
N TYR A 16 -23.85 11.83 -13.23
CA TYR A 16 -22.60 11.07 -13.36
C TYR A 16 -21.88 11.04 -12.02
N THR A 17 -21.20 9.92 -11.75
CA THR A 17 -20.35 9.74 -10.57
C THR A 17 -18.92 9.48 -11.03
N VAL A 18 -17.97 10.24 -10.48
CA VAL A 18 -16.55 9.94 -10.54
C VAL A 18 -16.17 9.19 -9.28
N GLU A 19 -15.57 8.01 -9.41
CA GLU A 19 -14.91 7.30 -8.32
C GLU A 19 -13.45 7.09 -8.66
N ILE A 20 -12.57 7.33 -7.69
CA ILE A 20 -11.14 7.05 -7.79
C ILE A 20 -10.75 6.16 -6.60
N LYS A 21 -10.14 5.02 -6.91
CA LYS A 21 -9.59 4.08 -5.92
C LYS A 21 -8.10 3.94 -6.17
N THR A 22 -7.29 3.94 -5.11
CA THR A 22 -5.86 3.68 -5.22
C THR A 22 -5.40 2.53 -4.36
N LEU A 23 -4.48 1.75 -4.90
CA LEU A 23 -3.73 0.70 -4.20
C LEU A 23 -2.24 0.99 -4.26
N ASN A 24 -1.48 0.47 -3.29
CA ASN A 24 -0.04 0.62 -3.32
C ASN A 24 0.58 -0.18 -4.48
N SER A 25 1.47 0.45 -5.24
CA SER A 25 2.21 -0.20 -6.33
C SER A 25 3.58 0.45 -6.47
N LYS A 26 4.52 -0.23 -7.12
CA LYS A 26 5.89 0.28 -7.33
C LYS A 26 5.93 1.51 -8.27
N GLY A 27 5.03 1.57 -9.24
CA GLY A 27 4.90 2.70 -10.16
C GLY A 27 3.51 3.32 -10.14
N LEU A 28 3.32 4.38 -10.93
CA LEU A 28 2.01 4.90 -11.27
C LEU A 28 1.41 4.07 -12.41
N ASP A 29 0.25 3.47 -12.17
CA ASP A 29 -0.54 2.78 -13.17
C ASP A 29 -1.96 3.34 -13.13
N VAL A 30 -2.42 3.97 -14.21
CA VAL A 30 -3.73 4.62 -14.27
C VAL A 30 -4.65 3.81 -15.18
N ASN A 31 -5.68 3.23 -14.59
CA ASN A 31 -6.76 2.52 -15.25
C ASN A 31 -8.03 3.37 -15.25
N LEU A 32 -8.54 3.67 -16.45
CA LEU A 32 -9.70 4.53 -16.66
C LEU A 32 -10.87 3.71 -17.19
N ARG A 33 -11.99 3.71 -16.45
CA ARG A 33 -13.27 3.11 -16.85
C ARG A 33 -14.27 4.22 -17.11
N LEU A 34 -14.34 4.66 -18.36
CA LEU A 34 -15.11 5.82 -18.76
C LEU A 34 -16.40 5.41 -19.48
N HIS A 35 -17.49 6.12 -19.17
CA HIS A 35 -18.67 6.18 -20.02
C HIS A 35 -18.28 6.58 -21.45
N THR A 36 -18.99 6.06 -22.45
CA THR A 36 -18.65 6.23 -23.88
C THR A 36 -18.46 7.70 -24.28
N MET A 37 -19.29 8.59 -23.75
CA MET A 37 -19.20 10.05 -23.94
C MET A 37 -17.82 10.63 -23.58
N PHE A 38 -17.11 10.09 -22.58
CA PHE A 38 -15.86 10.71 -22.09
C PHE A 38 -14.59 10.11 -22.69
N ARG A 39 -14.68 9.15 -23.62
CA ARG A 39 -13.51 8.46 -24.18
C ARG A 39 -12.55 9.39 -24.91
N GLU A 40 -13.05 10.42 -25.60
CA GLU A 40 -12.21 11.41 -26.29
C GLU A 40 -11.32 12.22 -25.34
N LYS A 41 -11.68 12.27 -24.05
CA LYS A 41 -10.96 12.98 -23.00
C LYS A 41 -10.11 12.10 -22.11
N GLU A 42 -9.91 10.83 -22.48
CA GLU A 42 -9.14 9.88 -21.68
C GLU A 42 -7.72 10.39 -21.38
N MET A 43 -7.03 10.94 -22.39
CA MET A 43 -5.66 11.42 -22.21
C MET A 43 -5.59 12.62 -21.26
N ASP A 44 -6.53 13.56 -21.36
CA ASP A 44 -6.61 14.72 -20.48
C ASP A 44 -6.86 14.30 -19.02
N LEU A 45 -7.80 13.36 -18.80
CA LEU A 45 -8.07 12.79 -17.47
C LEU A 45 -6.86 12.06 -16.89
N ARG A 46 -6.15 11.29 -17.71
CA ARG A 46 -4.93 10.58 -17.32
C ARG A 46 -3.85 11.55 -16.87
N ASN A 47 -3.63 12.64 -17.61
CA ASN A 47 -2.65 13.66 -17.28
C ASN A 47 -2.98 14.40 -15.98
N LEU A 48 -4.25 14.71 -15.74
CA LEU A 48 -4.71 15.31 -14.48
C LEU A 48 -4.43 14.41 -13.27
N ILE A 49 -4.70 13.11 -13.39
CA ILE A 49 -4.41 12.13 -12.33
C ILE A 49 -2.90 12.02 -12.11
N ALA A 50 -2.12 11.89 -13.18
CA ALA A 50 -0.66 11.76 -13.10
C ALA A 50 0.03 13.00 -12.51
N GLY A 51 -0.56 14.19 -12.66
CA GLY A 51 -0.07 15.41 -12.05
C GLY A 51 -0.26 15.48 -10.53
N GLN A 52 -1.18 14.69 -9.96
CA GLN A 52 -1.52 14.70 -8.54
C GLN A 52 -1.06 13.44 -7.79
N VAL A 53 -0.98 12.30 -8.49
CA VAL A 53 -0.62 11.00 -7.91
C VAL A 53 0.71 10.53 -8.49
N VAL A 54 1.75 10.54 -7.67
CA VAL A 54 3.11 10.15 -8.09
C VAL A 54 3.29 8.63 -8.16
N ARG A 55 2.59 7.88 -7.29
CA ARG A 55 2.78 6.42 -7.13
C ARG A 55 1.49 5.70 -6.71
N GLY A 56 1.30 4.51 -7.25
CA GLY A 56 0.18 3.61 -6.95
C GLY A 56 -0.58 3.18 -8.20
N LYS A 57 -1.39 2.12 -8.05
CA LYS A 57 -2.38 1.77 -9.07
C LYS A 57 -3.65 2.57 -8.81
N VAL A 58 -4.08 3.36 -9.79
CA VAL A 58 -5.25 4.22 -9.75
C VAL A 58 -6.32 3.60 -10.64
N ASP A 59 -7.44 3.20 -10.05
CA ASP A 59 -8.65 2.81 -10.77
C ASP A 59 -9.64 3.98 -10.68
N CYS A 60 -9.79 4.71 -11.78
CA CYS A 60 -10.75 5.82 -11.91
C CYS A 60 -11.91 5.38 -12.81
N SER A 61 -13.15 5.63 -12.37
CA SER A 61 -14.35 5.34 -13.14
C SER A 61 -15.30 6.52 -13.20
N ILE A 62 -15.85 6.79 -14.40
CA ILE A 62 -16.89 7.79 -14.62
C ILE A 62 -18.08 7.08 -15.25
N ASN A 63 -19.16 6.92 -14.48
CA ASN A 63 -20.38 6.25 -14.92
C ASN A 63 -21.62 7.07 -14.55
N ASN A 64 -22.68 6.94 -15.31
CA ASN A 64 -24.02 7.44 -14.98
C ASN A 64 -24.76 6.48 -14.03
N GLU A 65 -25.78 6.97 -13.33
CA GLU A 65 -26.56 6.11 -12.43
C GLU A 65 -27.38 5.03 -13.20
N PRO A 66 -27.42 3.78 -12.70
CA PRO A 66 -28.17 2.70 -13.34
C PRO A 66 -29.67 3.01 -13.31
N GLY A 67 -30.30 3.00 -14.49
CA GLY A 67 -31.74 3.26 -14.68
C GLY A 67 -32.07 4.34 -15.72
N GLU A 68 -31.11 5.17 -16.12
CA GLU A 68 -31.30 6.15 -17.21
C GLU A 68 -31.17 5.55 -18.62
N GLU A 69 -30.51 4.40 -18.77
CA GLU A 69 -30.33 3.72 -20.06
C GLU A 69 -31.65 3.33 -20.72
N LEU A 70 -32.67 2.99 -19.91
CA LEU A 70 -34.02 2.63 -20.38
C LEU A 70 -34.77 3.80 -21.03
N ARG A 71 -34.37 5.05 -20.78
CA ARG A 71 -35.05 6.24 -21.32
C ARG A 71 -34.64 6.60 -22.75
N ASN A 72 -33.50 6.08 -23.22
CA ASN A 72 -32.92 6.39 -24.53
C ASN A 72 -32.88 5.16 -25.46
N ILE A 73 -33.73 4.16 -25.20
CA ILE A 73 -33.91 3.01 -26.09
C ILE A 73 -34.76 3.48 -27.26
N GLU A 74 -34.13 3.71 -28.40
CA GLU A 74 -34.82 3.94 -29.66
C GLU A 74 -34.85 2.64 -30.47
N LEU A 75 -36.00 2.32 -31.06
CA LEU A 75 -36.06 1.25 -32.06
C LEU A 75 -35.39 1.76 -33.32
N ASN A 76 -34.50 0.96 -33.90
CA ASN A 76 -33.91 1.27 -35.21
C ASN A 76 -34.93 0.93 -36.31
N PRO A 77 -35.61 1.91 -36.91
CA PRO A 77 -36.68 1.63 -37.87
C PRO A 77 -36.15 0.96 -39.14
N GLU A 78 -34.91 1.24 -39.55
CA GLU A 78 -34.29 0.63 -40.73
C GLU A 78 -34.06 -0.87 -40.50
N LEU A 79 -33.54 -1.23 -39.32
CA LEU A 79 -33.31 -2.62 -38.94
C LEU A 79 -34.62 -3.40 -38.78
N VAL A 80 -35.63 -2.79 -38.14
CA VAL A 80 -36.97 -3.37 -38.01
C VAL A 80 -37.58 -3.63 -39.40
N ASN A 81 -37.48 -2.67 -40.31
CA ASN A 81 -38.01 -2.80 -41.68
C ASN A 81 -37.25 -3.88 -42.49
N ALA A 82 -35.94 -3.99 -42.31
CA ALA A 82 -35.12 -5.01 -42.95
C ALA A 82 -35.53 -6.42 -42.48
N TYR A 83 -35.67 -6.63 -41.17
CA TYR A 83 -36.12 -7.91 -40.62
C TYR A 83 -37.54 -8.27 -41.04
N MET A 84 -38.47 -7.32 -40.96
CA MET A 84 -39.85 -7.52 -41.42
C MET A 84 -39.91 -7.93 -42.90
N SER A 85 -39.10 -7.29 -43.75
CA SER A 85 -39.09 -7.58 -45.19
C SER A 85 -38.54 -8.98 -45.49
N GLN A 86 -37.46 -9.39 -44.81
CA GLN A 86 -36.88 -10.73 -44.97
C GLN A 86 -37.82 -11.82 -44.44
N LEU A 87 -38.43 -11.60 -43.26
CA LEU A 87 -39.38 -12.53 -42.67
C LEU A 87 -40.63 -12.68 -43.53
N LYS A 88 -41.16 -11.59 -44.11
CA LYS A 88 -42.27 -11.63 -45.07
C LYS A 88 -41.91 -12.43 -46.33
N ALA A 89 -40.70 -12.25 -46.87
CA ALA A 89 -40.24 -13.00 -48.03
C ALA A 89 -40.11 -14.50 -47.74
N MET A 90 -39.60 -14.87 -46.56
CA MET A 90 -39.47 -16.27 -46.13
C MET A 90 -40.82 -16.92 -45.78
N ALA A 91 -41.78 -16.14 -45.27
CA ALA A 91 -43.11 -16.60 -44.92
C ALA A 91 -44.07 -16.73 -46.13
N ALA A 92 -43.62 -16.35 -47.33
CA ALA A 92 -44.41 -16.45 -48.56
C ALA A 92 -44.80 -17.93 -48.83
N GLY A 93 -46.08 -18.25 -48.59
CA GLY A 93 -46.63 -19.61 -48.73
C GLY A 93 -46.93 -20.33 -47.41
N LEU A 94 -46.55 -19.78 -46.26
CA LEU A 94 -46.74 -20.40 -44.93
C LEU A 94 -48.00 -19.91 -44.17
N SER A 95 -48.82 -19.05 -44.78
CA SER A 95 -50.04 -18.47 -44.17
C SER A 95 -49.83 -17.86 -42.78
N ILE A 96 -48.68 -17.23 -42.55
CA ILE A 96 -48.35 -16.54 -41.30
C ILE A 96 -48.90 -15.11 -41.37
N SER A 97 -49.56 -14.65 -40.30
CA SER A 97 -50.08 -13.28 -40.23
C SER A 97 -48.97 -12.24 -40.04
N ASP A 98 -49.19 -11.02 -40.54
CA ASP A 98 -48.28 -9.88 -40.35
C ASP A 98 -48.06 -9.56 -38.85
N GLU A 99 -49.07 -9.76 -38.01
CA GLU A 99 -48.98 -9.62 -36.55
C GLU A 99 -47.95 -10.59 -35.96
N ARG A 100 -47.97 -11.86 -36.40
CA ARG A 100 -47.01 -12.87 -35.94
C ARG A 100 -45.59 -12.58 -36.42
N LEU A 101 -45.44 -12.04 -37.63
CA LEU A 101 -44.14 -11.61 -38.15
C LEU A 101 -43.57 -10.41 -37.39
N PHE A 102 -44.43 -9.48 -36.96
CA PHE A 102 -44.02 -8.37 -36.10
C PHE A 102 -43.58 -8.85 -34.72
N GLU A 103 -44.32 -9.76 -34.08
CA GLU A 103 -43.92 -10.39 -32.81
C GLU A 103 -42.54 -11.07 -32.91
N LEU A 104 -42.31 -11.83 -33.98
CA LEU A 104 -41.02 -12.48 -34.24
C LEU A 104 -39.91 -11.45 -34.51
N THR A 105 -40.23 -10.35 -35.18
CA THR A 105 -39.28 -9.28 -35.44
C THR A 105 -38.83 -8.63 -34.14
N VAL A 106 -39.75 -8.29 -33.22
CA VAL A 106 -39.45 -7.64 -31.92
C VAL A 106 -38.56 -8.50 -31.02
N GLN A 107 -38.55 -9.83 -31.22
CA GLN A 107 -37.68 -10.76 -30.49
C GLN A 107 -36.27 -10.92 -31.09
N MET A 108 -36.01 -10.32 -32.26
CA MET A 108 -34.69 -10.39 -32.89
C MET A 108 -33.66 -9.55 -32.11
N PRO A 109 -32.39 -10.00 -32.08
CA PRO A 109 -31.33 -9.24 -31.42
C PRO A 109 -31.09 -7.89 -32.11
N ASN A 110 -30.62 -6.90 -31.35
CA ASN A 110 -30.11 -5.60 -31.82
C ASN A 110 -31.14 -4.62 -32.43
N LEU A 111 -32.45 -4.83 -32.24
CA LEU A 111 -33.49 -3.89 -32.72
C LEU A 111 -33.45 -2.52 -32.04
N THR A 112 -32.87 -2.46 -30.85
CA THR A 112 -32.73 -1.25 -30.07
C THR A 112 -31.36 -0.64 -30.31
N SER A 113 -31.33 0.63 -30.70
CA SER A 113 -30.13 1.46 -30.69
C SER A 113 -30.18 2.40 -29.49
N THR A 114 -29.14 2.39 -28.68
CA THR A 114 -28.91 3.49 -27.73
C THR A 114 -28.25 4.62 -28.51
N ALA A 115 -28.87 5.81 -28.54
CA ALA A 115 -28.26 6.98 -29.14
C ALA A 115 -26.86 7.20 -28.52
N GLN A 116 -25.81 7.23 -29.35
CA GLN A 116 -24.46 7.52 -28.87
C GLN A 116 -24.41 8.97 -28.40
N GLU A 117 -24.16 9.15 -27.10
CA GLU A 117 -23.95 10.48 -26.56
C GLU A 117 -22.59 11.03 -27.03
N VAL A 118 -22.63 12.05 -27.89
CA VAL A 118 -21.43 12.75 -28.34
C VAL A 118 -20.96 13.71 -27.25
N PHE A 119 -19.64 13.78 -27.06
CA PHE A 119 -19.04 14.72 -26.11
C PHE A 119 -19.23 16.16 -26.58
N ASP A 120 -19.73 17.03 -25.70
CA ASP A 120 -19.78 18.47 -25.92
C ASP A 120 -18.58 19.14 -25.22
N PRO A 121 -17.73 19.90 -25.92
CA PRO A 121 -16.63 20.64 -25.30
C PRO A 121 -17.04 21.51 -24.10
N GLU A 122 -18.29 22.00 -24.06
CA GLU A 122 -18.81 22.79 -22.94
C GLU A 122 -18.92 22.00 -21.63
N TYR A 123 -18.93 20.66 -21.68
CA TYR A 123 -18.98 19.81 -20.48
C TYR A 123 -17.64 19.68 -19.78
N TRP A 124 -16.54 19.95 -20.49
CA TRP A 124 -15.20 19.68 -19.98
C TRP A 124 -14.91 20.37 -18.63
N PRO A 125 -15.23 21.66 -18.41
CA PRO A 125 -14.97 22.32 -17.13
C PRO A 125 -15.68 21.65 -15.95
N VAL A 126 -16.89 21.12 -16.16
CA VAL A 126 -17.68 20.43 -15.12
C VAL A 126 -17.05 19.08 -14.78
N VAL A 127 -16.66 18.31 -15.80
CA VAL A 127 -15.99 17.02 -15.63
C VAL A 127 -14.63 17.19 -14.95
N GLU A 128 -13.85 18.20 -15.37
CA GLU A 128 -12.56 18.52 -14.77
C GLU A 128 -12.69 18.92 -13.30
N ALA A 129 -13.69 19.75 -12.96
CA ALA A 129 -13.97 20.14 -11.58
C ALA A 129 -14.34 18.92 -10.71
N ALA A 130 -15.22 18.04 -11.22
CA ALA A 130 -15.60 16.82 -10.52
C ALA A 130 -14.41 15.88 -10.30
N LEU A 131 -13.52 15.72 -11.29
CA LEU A 131 -12.31 14.92 -11.13
C LEU A 131 -11.39 15.52 -10.05
N LYS A 132 -11.20 16.84 -10.04
CA LYS A 132 -10.37 17.52 -9.04
C LYS A 132 -10.93 17.36 -7.63
N GLU A 133 -12.24 17.41 -7.47
CA GLU A 133 -12.90 17.16 -6.18
C GLU A 133 -12.66 15.72 -5.70
N ALA A 134 -12.85 14.72 -6.57
CA ALA A 134 -12.57 13.33 -6.24
C ALA A 134 -11.07 13.09 -5.92
N LEU A 135 -10.16 13.77 -6.62
CA LEU A 135 -8.72 13.73 -6.31
C LEU A 135 -8.40 14.38 -4.96
N ALA A 136 -9.06 15.49 -4.60
CA ALA A 136 -8.88 16.14 -3.31
C ALA A 136 -9.30 15.23 -2.15
N ASP A 137 -10.44 14.55 -2.28
CA ASP A 137 -10.89 13.56 -1.29
C ASP A 137 -9.91 12.38 -1.18
N LEU A 138 -9.40 11.90 -2.31
CA LEU A 138 -8.41 10.84 -2.34
C LEU A 138 -7.10 11.23 -1.62
N LEU A 139 -6.61 12.45 -1.87
CA LEU A 139 -5.41 12.96 -1.21
C LEU A 139 -5.64 13.12 0.29
N LYS A 140 -6.80 13.64 0.70
CA LYS A 140 -7.18 13.76 2.12
C LYS A 140 -7.21 12.38 2.81
N PHE A 141 -7.77 11.37 2.14
CA PHE A 141 -7.79 10.00 2.66
C PHE A 141 -6.37 9.45 2.83
N ARG A 142 -5.49 9.64 1.83
CA ARG A 142 -4.08 9.23 1.90
C ARG A 142 -3.34 9.96 3.02
N THR A 143 -3.54 11.26 3.19
CA THR A 143 -2.93 12.00 4.30
C THR A 143 -3.35 11.43 5.66
N GLN A 144 -4.64 11.12 5.84
CA GLN A 144 -5.11 10.52 7.09
C GLN A 144 -4.52 9.13 7.33
N GLU A 145 -4.46 8.27 6.30
CA GLU A 145 -3.81 6.96 6.38
C GLU A 145 -2.31 7.12 6.72
N GLY A 146 -1.62 8.07 6.10
CA GLY A 146 -0.23 8.39 6.38
C GLY A 146 0.03 8.79 7.83
N ASN A 147 -0.80 9.67 8.39
CA ASN A 147 -0.69 10.09 9.80
C ASN A 147 -0.89 8.91 10.77
N ASN A 148 -1.83 8.01 10.46
CA ASN A 148 -2.06 6.82 11.27
C ASN A 148 -0.87 5.86 11.21
N LEU A 149 -0.30 5.64 10.02
CA LEU A 149 0.91 4.83 9.85
C LEU A 149 2.12 5.43 10.59
N GLU A 150 2.32 6.73 10.50
CA GLU A 150 3.39 7.42 11.23
C GLU A 150 3.25 7.22 12.74
N THR A 151 2.03 7.37 13.27
CA THR A 151 1.75 7.20 14.70
C THR A 151 2.07 5.76 15.16
N ASP A 152 1.64 4.74 14.40
CA ASP A 152 1.95 3.35 14.74
C ASP A 152 3.46 3.08 14.65
N ILE A 153 4.14 3.51 13.58
CA ILE A 153 5.60 3.31 13.44
C ILE A 153 6.37 3.98 14.59
N ARG A 154 5.98 5.19 15.01
CA ARG A 154 6.60 5.87 16.16
C ARG A 154 6.42 5.07 17.45
N LEU A 155 5.21 4.59 17.71
CA LEU A 155 4.93 3.75 18.87
C LEU A 155 5.81 2.48 18.88
N ARG A 156 5.93 1.80 17.73
CA ARG A 156 6.80 0.61 17.60
C ARG A 156 8.26 0.95 17.86
N ASN A 157 8.74 2.06 17.29
CA ASN A 157 10.12 2.51 17.48
C ASN A 157 10.41 2.84 18.96
N ASP A 158 9.47 3.48 19.65
CA ASP A 158 9.60 3.78 21.08
C ASP A 158 9.63 2.51 21.94
N ASN A 159 8.84 1.49 21.59
CA ASN A 159 8.90 0.19 22.25
C ASN A 159 10.26 -0.50 22.05
N ILE A 160 10.86 -0.39 20.85
CA ILE A 160 12.22 -0.89 20.60
C ILE A 160 13.23 -0.15 21.49
N ARG A 161 13.13 1.18 21.59
CA ARG A 161 14.03 2.00 22.42
C ARG A 161 13.90 1.65 23.91
N ALA A 162 12.68 1.45 24.40
CA ALA A 162 12.44 1.03 25.78
C ALA A 162 13.05 -0.35 26.07
N ALA A 163 12.87 -1.33 25.18
CA ALA A 163 13.49 -2.64 25.33
C ALA A 163 15.02 -2.60 25.24
N LEU A 164 15.58 -1.72 24.40
CA LEU A 164 17.03 -1.47 24.33
C LEU A 164 17.57 -0.90 25.64
N GLN A 165 16.86 0.04 26.26
CA GLN A 165 17.24 0.62 27.54
C GLN A 165 17.31 -0.45 28.65
N GLU A 166 16.37 -1.41 28.66
CA GLU A 166 16.43 -2.55 29.59
C GLU A 166 17.67 -3.42 29.35
N VAL A 167 18.06 -3.65 28.09
CA VAL A 167 19.30 -4.37 27.75
C VAL A 167 20.53 -3.65 28.28
N GLU A 168 20.59 -2.32 28.12
CA GLU A 168 21.70 -1.49 28.64
C GLU A 168 21.86 -1.59 30.15
N VAL A 169 20.75 -1.58 30.90
CA VAL A 169 20.77 -1.72 32.36
C VAL A 169 21.28 -3.10 32.79
N MET A 170 20.94 -4.14 32.03
CA MET A 170 21.35 -5.52 32.33
C MET A 170 22.81 -5.81 31.92
N ASP A 171 23.40 -5.03 31.02
CA ASP A 171 24.70 -5.35 30.41
C ASP A 171 25.87 -5.41 31.41
N PRO A 172 26.04 -4.44 32.33
CA PRO A 172 27.09 -4.52 33.34
C PRO A 172 26.98 -5.78 34.21
N GLN A 173 25.75 -6.17 34.58
CA GLN A 173 25.51 -7.37 35.40
C GLN A 173 25.84 -8.65 34.63
N ARG A 174 25.59 -8.68 33.32
CA ARG A 174 25.97 -9.81 32.44
C ARG A 174 27.48 -9.96 32.38
N ILE A 175 28.21 -8.86 32.22
CA ILE A 175 29.68 -8.86 32.15
C ILE A 175 30.27 -9.42 33.45
N GLU A 176 29.82 -8.91 34.60
CA GLU A 176 30.30 -9.40 35.91
C GLU A 176 29.99 -10.89 36.13
N ARG A 177 28.75 -11.34 35.86
CA ARG A 177 28.40 -12.77 35.96
C ARG A 177 29.25 -13.65 35.04
N THR A 178 29.56 -13.16 33.84
CA THR A 178 30.39 -13.90 32.89
C THR A 178 31.82 -14.02 33.42
N LYS A 179 32.36 -12.93 33.96
CA LYS A 179 33.68 -12.88 34.58
C LYS A 179 33.77 -13.85 35.78
N GLU A 180 32.81 -13.81 36.69
CA GLU A 180 32.72 -14.75 37.83
C GLU A 180 32.65 -16.21 37.36
N ARG A 181 31.84 -16.50 36.34
CA ARG A 181 31.73 -17.86 35.79
C ARG A 181 33.05 -18.33 35.17
N LEU A 182 33.75 -17.48 34.43
CA LEU A 182 35.04 -17.81 33.83
C LEU A 182 36.10 -18.06 34.91
N LEU A 183 36.17 -17.21 35.94
CA LEU A 183 37.07 -17.37 37.08
C LEU A 183 36.78 -18.66 37.86
N SER A 184 35.53 -18.94 38.21
CA SER A 184 35.15 -20.14 38.97
C SER A 184 35.39 -21.45 38.21
N GLY A 185 35.15 -21.45 36.89
CA GLY A 185 35.45 -22.61 36.03
C GLY A 185 36.96 -22.90 35.99
N LEU A 186 37.78 -21.86 36.07
CA LEU A 186 39.24 -22.01 36.19
C LEU A 186 39.66 -22.52 37.55
N GLU A 187 39.12 -21.97 38.65
CA GLU A 187 39.44 -22.44 40.01
C GLU A 187 39.15 -23.94 40.19
N GLN A 188 38.12 -24.46 39.52
CA GLN A 188 37.83 -25.90 39.50
C GLN A 188 38.84 -26.74 38.70
N GLN A 189 39.49 -26.15 37.68
CA GLN A 189 40.55 -26.79 36.90
C GLN A 189 41.97 -26.57 37.46
N LEU A 190 42.14 -25.58 38.35
CA LEU A 190 43.41 -25.11 38.93
C LEU A 190 44.01 -25.99 40.05
N ASN A 191 43.52 -27.23 40.23
CA ASN A 191 44.21 -28.23 41.05
C ASN A 191 45.51 -28.77 40.38
N SER A 192 45.97 -28.18 39.28
CA SER A 192 47.22 -28.51 38.59
C SER A 192 48.17 -27.28 38.58
N GLU A 193 49.37 -27.45 39.15
CA GLU A 193 50.35 -26.40 39.46
C GLU A 193 51.06 -25.71 38.26
N GLN A 194 50.44 -25.61 37.08
CA GLN A 194 51.05 -24.95 35.91
C GLN A 194 50.01 -24.20 35.08
N TYR A 195 49.75 -22.95 35.46
CA TYR A 195 48.90 -22.05 34.67
C TYR A 195 49.61 -20.73 34.43
N ASP A 196 49.61 -20.28 33.17
CA ASP A 196 50.17 -19.01 32.72
C ASP A 196 49.11 -17.90 32.84
N THR A 197 49.27 -17.05 33.86
CA THR A 197 48.36 -15.93 34.15
C THR A 197 48.21 -14.96 32.99
N ASN A 198 49.28 -14.68 32.25
CA ASN A 198 49.23 -13.76 31.12
C ASN A 198 48.37 -14.31 29.98
N ARG A 199 48.46 -15.62 29.70
CA ARG A 199 47.66 -16.24 28.65
C ARG A 199 46.16 -16.24 28.98
N PHE A 200 45.80 -16.36 30.25
CA PHE A 200 44.40 -16.25 30.67
C PHE A 200 43.86 -14.84 30.58
N GLU A 201 44.60 -13.83 31.04
CA GLU A 201 44.16 -12.44 30.91
C GLU A 201 43.92 -12.07 29.45
N GLN A 202 44.77 -12.56 28.53
CA GLN A 202 44.58 -12.41 27.09
C GLN A 202 43.30 -13.07 26.58
N GLU A 203 43.03 -14.32 26.96
CA GLU A 203 41.79 -15.03 26.59
C GLU A 203 40.55 -14.33 27.19
N LEU A 204 40.63 -13.86 28.44
CA LEU A 204 39.55 -13.14 29.11
C LEU A 204 39.21 -11.85 28.35
N ILE A 205 40.22 -11.07 27.96
CA ILE A 205 40.04 -9.87 27.13
C ILE A 205 39.40 -10.25 25.79
N TYR A 206 39.89 -11.29 25.13
CA TYR A 206 39.33 -11.77 23.86
C TYR A 206 37.84 -12.16 23.99
N TYR A 207 37.46 -12.88 25.06
CA TYR A 207 36.06 -13.24 25.30
C TYR A 207 35.19 -12.03 25.62
N LEU A 208 35.70 -11.07 26.40
CA LEU A 208 34.98 -9.84 26.73
C LEU A 208 34.75 -8.97 25.49
N GLU A 209 35.75 -8.79 24.63
CA GLU A 209 35.60 -8.08 23.35
C GLU A 209 34.56 -8.75 22.45
N LYS A 210 34.58 -10.09 22.38
CA LYS A 210 33.61 -10.84 21.58
C LYS A 210 32.18 -10.74 22.12
N MET A 211 32.04 -10.53 23.43
CA MET A 211 30.76 -10.41 24.12
C MET A 211 30.28 -8.97 24.26
N ASP A 212 31.11 -7.98 23.96
CA ASP A 212 30.76 -6.56 24.02
C ASP A 212 29.67 -6.23 23.00
N ILE A 213 28.64 -5.53 23.48
CA ILE A 213 27.48 -5.08 22.71
C ILE A 213 27.35 -3.55 22.71
N THR A 214 28.30 -2.82 23.28
CA THR A 214 28.26 -1.35 23.44
C THR A 214 28.12 -0.64 22.10
N GLU A 215 28.82 -1.15 21.08
CA GLU A 215 28.77 -0.58 19.73
C GLU A 215 27.38 -0.82 19.09
N GLU A 216 26.86 -2.05 19.17
CA GLU A 216 25.55 -2.39 18.62
C GLU A 216 24.42 -1.59 19.29
N ILE A 217 24.50 -1.37 20.61
CA ILE A 217 23.54 -0.53 21.34
C ILE A 217 23.56 0.91 20.80
N THR A 218 24.75 1.48 20.63
CA THR A 218 24.93 2.85 20.14
C THR A 218 24.44 2.99 18.68
N ARG A 219 24.77 2.00 17.83
CA ARG A 219 24.30 1.94 16.44
C ARG A 219 22.78 1.81 16.37
N LEU A 220 22.20 0.89 17.15
CA LEU A 220 20.75 0.69 17.19
C LEU A 220 20.01 1.96 17.59
N ARG A 221 20.46 2.65 18.65
CA ARG A 221 19.89 3.93 19.06
C ARG A 221 19.95 4.96 17.93
N SER A 222 21.11 5.09 17.29
CA SER A 222 21.30 6.03 16.19
C SER A 222 20.38 5.71 15.01
N HIS A 223 20.15 4.43 14.70
CA HIS A 223 19.21 4.02 13.66
C HIS A 223 17.74 4.30 14.04
N CYS A 224 17.36 4.11 15.30
CA CYS A 224 16.03 4.47 15.79
C CYS A 224 15.77 5.98 15.72
N ASP A 225 16.76 6.80 16.05
CA ASP A 225 16.65 8.27 15.96
C ASP A 225 16.58 8.69 14.48
N TYR A 226 17.44 8.12 13.63
CA TYR A 226 17.44 8.41 12.19
C TYR A 226 16.15 7.96 11.47
N LEU A 227 15.49 6.90 11.95
CA LEU A 227 14.18 6.48 11.47
C LEU A 227 13.14 7.59 11.68
N VAL A 228 13.15 8.21 12.87
CA VAL A 228 12.25 9.33 13.21
C VAL A 228 12.54 10.56 12.37
N GLU A 229 13.81 10.95 12.24
CA GLU A 229 14.21 12.08 11.40
C GLU A 229 13.77 11.89 9.94
N CYS A 230 13.88 10.66 9.40
CA CYS A 230 13.45 10.35 8.05
C CYS A 230 11.93 10.40 7.87
N MET A 231 11.15 10.09 8.91
CA MET A 231 9.70 10.26 8.87
C MET A 231 9.32 11.75 8.80
N GLU A 232 10.07 12.62 9.47
CA GLU A 232 9.80 14.07 9.53
C GLU A 232 10.30 14.84 8.31
N ALA A 233 11.34 14.33 7.64
CA ALA A 233 11.94 15.01 6.49
C ALA A 233 10.96 15.19 5.32
N ALA A 234 11.01 16.34 4.63
CA ALA A 234 10.21 16.61 3.44
C ALA A 234 10.85 16.03 2.16
N VAL A 235 10.98 14.69 2.10
CA VAL A 235 11.61 13.97 0.96
C VAL A 235 10.57 13.11 0.24
N THR A 236 10.64 13.11 -1.09
CA THR A 236 9.85 12.22 -1.97
C THR A 236 10.39 10.78 -1.85
N GLU A 237 9.51 9.78 -1.64
CA GLU A 237 9.83 8.35 -1.45
C GLU A 237 10.43 7.95 -0.09
N LYS A 238 9.69 8.19 1.01
CA LYS A 238 10.13 7.82 2.37
C LYS A 238 10.20 6.31 2.55
N GLY A 239 9.28 5.56 1.95
CA GLY A 239 9.15 4.11 2.19
C GLY A 239 10.43 3.30 1.91
N LYS A 240 11.16 3.61 0.82
CA LYS A 240 12.39 2.88 0.47
C LYS A 240 13.51 3.15 1.48
N LYS A 241 13.68 4.42 1.86
CA LYS A 241 14.71 4.84 2.83
C LYS A 241 14.44 4.24 4.21
N LEU A 242 13.19 4.33 4.68
CA LEU A 242 12.76 3.72 5.95
C LEU A 242 12.94 2.19 5.94
N GLY A 243 12.72 1.55 4.78
CA GLY A 243 12.99 0.12 4.59
C GLY A 243 14.45 -0.26 4.82
N PHE A 244 15.40 0.53 4.29
CA PHE A 244 16.83 0.32 4.56
C PHE A 244 17.18 0.52 6.04
N ILE A 245 16.67 1.57 6.66
CA ILE A 245 16.93 1.83 8.10
C ILE A 245 16.42 0.67 8.96
N SER A 246 15.24 0.13 8.63
CA SER A 246 14.67 -1.03 9.33
C SER A 246 15.51 -2.31 9.17
N GLN A 247 16.24 -2.45 8.07
CA GLN A 247 17.18 -3.57 7.90
C GLN A 247 18.40 -3.42 8.82
N GLU A 248 18.95 -2.21 8.93
CA GLU A 248 20.08 -1.94 9.84
C GLU A 248 19.66 -2.09 11.31
N ILE A 249 18.48 -1.61 11.71
CA ILE A 249 17.91 -1.86 13.05
C ILE A 249 17.86 -3.38 13.33
N GLY A 250 17.37 -4.17 12.36
CA GLY A 250 17.31 -5.63 12.49
C GLY A 250 18.68 -6.29 12.59
N ARG A 251 19.70 -5.75 11.91
CA ARG A 251 21.08 -6.24 12.00
C ARG A 251 21.65 -6.05 13.40
N GLU A 252 21.44 -4.88 14.00
CA GLU A 252 21.93 -4.62 15.36
C GLU A 252 21.19 -5.47 16.40
N ILE A 253 19.86 -5.58 16.31
CA ILE A 253 19.06 -6.45 17.22
C ILE A 253 19.53 -7.90 17.15
N ASN A 254 19.83 -8.42 15.95
CA ASN A 254 20.34 -9.78 15.80
C ASN A 254 21.73 -9.95 16.41
N THR A 255 22.60 -8.94 16.27
CA THR A 255 23.96 -8.98 16.79
C THR A 255 23.94 -8.94 18.33
N ILE A 256 23.17 -8.02 18.92
CA ILE A 256 22.88 -8.00 20.37
C ILE A 256 22.34 -9.36 20.82
N GLY A 257 21.34 -9.91 20.13
CA GLY A 257 20.77 -11.22 20.46
C GLY A 257 21.78 -12.37 20.41
N SER A 258 22.70 -12.39 19.45
CA SER A 258 23.71 -13.45 19.36
C SER A 258 24.82 -13.34 20.42
N LYS A 259 25.11 -12.13 20.89
CA LYS A 259 26.13 -11.86 21.92
C LYS A 259 25.55 -11.87 23.35
N ALA A 260 24.25 -11.64 23.51
CA ALA A 260 23.56 -11.59 24.79
C ALA A 260 23.29 -13.00 25.35
N ASN A 261 24.18 -13.51 26.18
CA ASN A 261 24.02 -14.81 26.82
C ASN A 261 23.27 -14.71 28.18
N LEU A 262 22.15 -13.99 28.19
CA LEU A 262 21.31 -13.80 29.39
C LEU A 262 19.83 -13.91 29.00
N ALA A 263 19.07 -14.77 29.70
CA ALA A 263 17.67 -15.04 29.37
C ALA A 263 16.79 -13.78 29.39
N ASP A 264 17.04 -12.86 30.31
CA ASP A 264 16.26 -11.61 30.44
C ASP A 264 16.51 -10.67 29.25
N MET A 265 17.75 -10.56 28.78
CA MET A 265 18.06 -9.82 27.56
C MET A 265 17.46 -10.47 26.32
N GLN A 266 17.45 -11.81 26.24
CA GLN A 266 16.82 -12.51 25.12
C GLN A 266 15.33 -12.18 25.01
N ARG A 267 14.64 -12.02 26.15
CA ARG A 267 13.25 -11.57 26.16
C ARG A 267 13.10 -10.17 25.56
N GLN A 268 13.99 -9.23 25.91
CA GLN A 268 13.99 -7.89 25.30
C GLN A 268 14.31 -7.92 23.81
N VAL A 269 15.25 -8.77 23.38
CA VAL A 269 15.57 -8.97 21.96
C VAL A 269 14.36 -9.47 21.18
N VAL A 270 13.58 -10.40 21.73
CA VAL A 270 12.35 -10.89 21.09
C VAL A 270 11.32 -9.76 20.95
N ILE A 271 11.15 -8.93 21.98
CA ILE A 271 10.27 -7.75 21.92
C ILE A 271 10.71 -6.79 20.81
N MET A 272 12.00 -6.46 20.75
CA MET A 272 12.53 -5.59 19.69
C MET A 272 12.31 -6.17 18.28
N LYS A 273 12.47 -7.50 18.11
CA LYS A 273 12.23 -8.16 16.82
C LYS A 273 10.75 -8.11 16.42
N ASP A 274 9.85 -8.36 17.35
CA ASP A 274 8.40 -8.32 17.09
C ASP A 274 7.95 -6.92 16.68
N GLU A 275 8.40 -5.88 17.40
CA GLU A 275 8.08 -4.50 17.06
C GLU A 275 8.71 -4.08 15.72
N LEU A 276 9.92 -4.55 15.39
CA LEU A 276 10.55 -4.30 14.10
C LEU A 276 9.79 -4.95 12.93
N GLU A 277 9.29 -6.18 13.09
CA GLU A 277 8.47 -6.81 12.03
C GLU A 277 7.18 -6.03 11.79
N LYS A 278 6.51 -5.54 12.85
CA LYS A 278 5.35 -4.65 12.71
C LYS A 278 5.71 -3.36 11.95
N ILE A 279 6.88 -2.76 12.22
CA ILE A 279 7.37 -1.61 11.44
C ILE A 279 7.50 -1.99 9.95
N LYS A 280 8.18 -3.10 9.63
CA LYS A 280 8.38 -3.54 8.25
C LYS A 280 7.06 -3.79 7.51
N GLU A 281 6.06 -4.36 8.19
CA GLU A 281 4.72 -4.54 7.65
C GLU A 281 4.07 -3.19 7.29
N GLN A 282 4.14 -2.20 8.17
CA GLN A 282 3.60 -0.87 7.90
C GLN A 282 4.35 -0.13 6.79
N LEU A 283 5.67 -0.31 6.70
CA LEU A 283 6.48 0.33 5.65
C LEU A 283 6.09 -0.14 4.23
N ASN A 284 5.52 -1.33 4.09
CA ASN A 284 4.95 -1.78 2.81
C ASN A 284 3.73 -0.95 2.37
N ASN A 285 3.13 -0.16 3.27
CA ASN A 285 2.00 0.72 2.99
C ASN A 285 2.40 2.19 2.87
N VAL A 286 3.64 2.56 3.21
CA VAL A 286 4.17 3.93 3.08
C VAL A 286 4.50 4.25 1.61
N LEU A 287 4.29 5.51 1.22
CA LEU A 287 4.55 6.02 -0.13
C LEU A 287 5.98 6.56 -0.30
#